data_AF-A0A9J6E2S6-F1
#
_entry.id   AF-A0A9J6E2S6-F1
#
_cell.length_a   1.000
_cell.length_b   1.000
_cell.length_c   1.000
_cell.angle_alpha   90.00
_cell.angle_beta   90.00
_cell.angle_gamma   90.00
#
_symmetry.space_group_name_H-M   'P 1'
#
loop_
_entity.id
_entity.type
_entity.pdbx_description
1 polymer ?
#
loop_
_entity_poly.entity_id
_entity_poly.type
_entity_poly.pdbx_seq_one_letter_code
_entity_poly.pdbx_strand_id
1 'polypeptide(L)'
;MRQQQQKQQYLLKRAQENSARAQKGEPPLPEEDINKLFKPIPTPSRLESVLHCGQVNSYCQQVSQFATQNLGKLFMAEALQLEGKPAGMLP
;
A
#
# COMPACT_ATOMS: atom_id res chain seq x y z
N MET A 1 12.51 -9.98 -2.83
CA MET A 1 13.31 -10.17 -4.06
C MET A 1 14.81 -10.09 -3.83
N ARG A 2 15.41 -8.94 -3.45
CA ARG A 2 16.88 -8.83 -3.27
C ARG A 2 17.48 -9.86 -2.31
N GLN A 3 16.92 -10.01 -1.11
CA GLN A 3 17.45 -10.96 -0.13
C GLN A 3 17.37 -12.41 -0.62
N GLN A 4 16.28 -12.78 -1.29
CA GLN A 4 16.13 -14.12 -1.88
C GLN A 4 17.17 -14.38 -2.98
N GLN A 5 17.44 -13.39 -3.84
CA GLN A 5 18.50 -13.48 -4.85
C GLN A 5 19.88 -13.64 -4.23
N GLN A 6 20.21 -12.84 -3.20
CA GLN A 6 21.48 -12.97 -2.48
C GLN A 6 21.62 -14.33 -1.81
N LYS A 7 20.55 -14.84 -1.19
CA LYS A 7 20.52 -16.19 -0.62
C LYS A 7 20.79 -17.25 -1.69
N GLN A 8 20.15 -17.16 -2.85
CA GLN A 8 20.34 -18.11 -3.93
C GLN A 8 21.76 -18.06 -4.52
N GLN A 9 22.32 -16.86 -4.70
CA GLN A 9 23.71 -16.68 -5.14
C GLN A 9 24.71 -17.26 -4.12
N TYR A 10 24.48 -17.05 -2.83
CA TYR A 10 25.31 -17.63 -1.77
C TYR A 10 25.29 -19.16 -1.81
N LEU A 11 24.10 -19.77 -1.95
CA LEU A 11 23.94 -21.22 -2.05
C LEU A 11 24.64 -21.81 -3.29
N LEU A 12 24.51 -21.15 -4.45
CA LEU A 12 25.19 -21.55 -5.68
C LEU A 12 26.72 -21.51 -5.53
N LYS A 13 27.25 -20.44 -4.92
CA LYS A 13 28.69 -20.30 -4.67
C LYS A 13 29.21 -21.39 -3.74
N ARG A 14 28.48 -21.69 -2.66
CA ARG A 14 28.81 -22.78 -1.73
C ARG A 14 28.81 -24.14 -2.42
N ALA A 15 27.82 -24.41 -3.27
CA ALA A 15 27.76 -25.66 -4.02
C ALA A 15 28.95 -25.82 -4.98
N GLN A 16 29.33 -24.76 -5.69
CA GLN A 16 30.51 -24.77 -6.56
C GLN A 16 31.80 -25.01 -5.80
N GLU A 17 32.01 -24.33 -4.67
CA GLU A 17 33.23 -24.51 -3.87
C GLU A 17 33.32 -25.92 -3.26
N ASN A 18 32.20 -26.45 -2.75
CA ASN A 18 32.15 -27.81 -2.23
C ASN A 18 32.43 -28.84 -3.33
N SER A 19 31.93 -28.64 -4.55
CA SER A 19 32.25 -29.50 -5.70
C SER A 19 33.74 -29.47 -6.04
N ALA A 20 34.39 -28.29 -5.96
CA ALA A 20 35.82 -28.15 -6.21
C ALA A 20 36.68 -28.81 -5.12
N ARG A 21 36.27 -28.70 -3.84
CA ARG A 21 36.92 -29.36 -2.70
C ARG A 21 36.80 -30.89 -2.79
N ALA A 22 35.64 -31.40 -3.17
CA ALA A 22 35.41 -32.82 -3.37
C ALA A 22 36.37 -33.43 -4.43
N GLN A 23 36.63 -32.72 -5.54
CA GLN A 23 37.59 -33.15 -6.56
C GLN A 23 39.05 -33.19 -6.04
N LYS A 24 39.38 -32.39 -5.02
CA LYS A 24 40.69 -32.35 -4.37
C LYS A 24 40.82 -33.30 -3.17
N GLY A 25 39.75 -34.03 -2.83
CA GLY A 25 39.70 -34.86 -1.63
C GLY A 25 39.64 -34.06 -0.32
N GLU A 26 39.30 -32.78 -0.37
CA GLU A 26 39.13 -31.93 0.81
C GLU A 26 37.70 -32.02 1.36
N PRO A 27 37.51 -31.89 2.68
CA PRO A 27 36.17 -31.86 3.28
C PRO A 27 35.38 -30.61 2.83
N PRO A 28 34.03 -30.70 2.79
CA PRO A 28 33.18 -29.57 2.44
C PRO A 28 33.31 -28.43 3.46
N LEU A 29 32.95 -27.22 3.02
CA LEU A 29 32.93 -26.07 3.92
C LEU A 29 32.01 -26.30 5.13
N PRO A 30 32.34 -25.74 6.32
CA PRO A 30 31.52 -25.86 7.53
C PRO A 30 30.07 -25.44 7.32
N GLU A 31 29.14 -26.13 7.95
CA GLU A 31 27.72 -25.77 7.91
C GLU A 31 27.49 -24.43 8.60
N GLU A 32 27.15 -23.41 7.81
CA GLU A 32 26.67 -22.14 8.35
C GLU A 32 25.14 -22.17 8.40
N ASP A 33 24.56 -21.68 9.48
CA ASP A 33 23.11 -21.53 9.57
C ASP A 33 22.66 -20.42 8.62
N ILE A 34 22.16 -20.84 7.46
CA ILE A 34 21.67 -19.96 6.40
C ILE A 34 20.57 -19.02 6.92
N ASN A 35 19.81 -19.42 7.94
CA ASN A 35 18.74 -18.60 8.52
C ASN A 35 19.30 -17.50 9.44
N LYS A 36 20.48 -17.70 10.04
CA LYS A 36 21.21 -16.62 10.74
C LYS A 36 21.79 -15.61 9.75
N LEU A 37 22.26 -16.08 8.60
CA LEU A 37 22.87 -15.25 7.55
C LEU A 37 21.84 -14.44 6.75
N PHE A 38 20.68 -15.05 6.45
CA PHE A 38 19.59 -14.43 5.70
C PHE A 38 18.28 -14.46 6.51
N LYS A 39 18.21 -13.61 7.53
CA LYS A 39 17.02 -13.50 8.40
C LYS A 39 15.78 -13.12 7.58
N PRO A 40 14.64 -13.80 7.76
CA PRO A 40 13.40 -13.40 7.10
C PRO A 40 13.10 -11.91 7.35
N ILE A 41 12.85 -11.16 6.27
CA ILE A 41 12.44 -9.76 6.39
C ILE A 41 11.05 -9.75 7.06
N PRO A 42 10.89 -9.11 8.22
CA PRO A 42 9.59 -9.01 8.86
C PRO A 42 8.65 -8.23 7.94
N THR A 43 7.39 -8.65 7.88
CA THR A 43 6.37 -7.91 7.13
C THR A 43 6.22 -6.50 7.73
N PRO A 44 6.13 -5.46 6.90
CA PRO A 44 5.92 -4.10 7.41
C PRO A 44 4.59 -4.02 8.17
N SER A 45 4.55 -3.20 9.22
CA SER A 45 3.32 -2.94 9.96
C SER A 45 2.23 -2.37 9.04
N ARG A 46 1.00 -2.87 9.19
CA ARG A 46 -0.16 -2.44 8.38
C ARG A 46 -1.06 -1.46 9.12
N LEU A 47 -0.82 -1.21 10.41
CA LEU A 47 -1.67 -0.38 11.26
C LEU A 47 -1.80 1.04 10.70
N GLU A 48 -0.68 1.71 10.49
CA GLU A 48 -0.66 3.07 9.94
C GLU A 48 -1.35 3.14 8.58
N SER A 49 -1.11 2.19 7.68
CA SER A 49 -1.79 2.16 6.38
C SER A 49 -3.31 2.05 6.53
N VAL A 50 -3.80 1.21 7.43
CA VAL A 50 -5.23 1.04 7.69
C VAL A 50 -5.84 2.32 8.27
N LEU A 51 -5.15 2.96 9.22
CA LEU A 51 -5.60 4.22 9.82
C LEU A 51 -5.69 5.34 8.79
N HIS A 52 -4.67 5.49 7.94
CA HIS A 52 -4.69 6.49 6.86
C HIS A 52 -5.82 6.21 5.86
N CYS A 53 -6.05 4.94 5.47
CA CYS A 53 -7.19 4.59 4.62
C CYS A 53 -8.53 5.00 5.26
N GLY A 54 -8.69 4.78 6.57
CA GLY A 54 -9.88 5.20 7.31
C GLY A 54 -10.07 6.72 7.30
N GLN A 55 -9.00 7.48 7.53
CA GLN A 55 -9.04 8.95 7.46
C GLN A 55 -9.43 9.45 6.07
N VAL A 56 -8.82 8.90 5.01
CA VAL A 56 -9.16 9.24 3.62
C VAL A 56 -10.63 8.95 3.33
N ASN A 57 -11.13 7.79 3.73
CA ASN A 57 -12.53 7.43 3.56
C ASN A 57 -13.47 8.43 4.28
N SER A 58 -13.15 8.79 5.53
CA SER A 58 -13.91 9.78 6.27
C SER A 58 -13.89 11.16 5.61
N TYR A 59 -12.78 11.56 5.00
CA TYR A 59 -12.72 12.81 4.22
C TYR A 59 -13.60 12.75 2.97
N CYS A 60 -13.56 11.64 2.21
CA CYS A 60 -14.43 11.47 1.05
C CYS A 60 -15.92 11.55 1.42
N GLN A 61 -16.31 10.95 2.56
CA GLN A 61 -17.68 11.01 3.06
C GLN A 61 -18.08 12.44 3.44
N GLN A 62 -17.22 13.17 4.16
CA GLN A 62 -17.48 14.56 4.54
C GLN A 62 -17.62 15.47 3.32
N VAL A 63 -16.74 15.35 2.32
CA VAL A 63 -16.82 16.12 1.07
C VAL A 63 -18.13 15.83 0.34
N SER A 64 -18.53 14.55 0.27
CA SER A 64 -19.78 14.14 -0.38
C SER A 64 -21.00 14.73 0.34
N GLN A 65 -21.05 14.63 1.67
CA GLN A 65 -22.13 15.20 2.47
C GLN A 65 -22.21 16.72 2.32
N PHE A 66 -21.07 17.41 2.34
CA PHE A 66 -21.01 18.85 2.15
C PHE A 66 -21.52 19.27 0.77
N ALA A 67 -21.13 18.56 -0.29
CA ALA A 67 -21.63 18.80 -1.65
C ALA A 67 -23.14 18.63 -1.74
N THR A 68 -23.68 17.53 -1.20
CA THR A 68 -25.13 17.28 -1.16
C THR A 68 -25.89 18.38 -0.40
N GLN A 69 -25.37 18.82 0.74
CA GLN A 69 -25.99 19.90 1.52
C GLN A 69 -26.00 21.22 0.76
N ASN A 70 -24.89 21.58 0.09
CA ASN A 70 -24.81 22.81 -0.68
C ASN A 70 -25.77 22.79 -1.88
N LEU A 71 -25.88 21.64 -2.56
CA LEU A 71 -26.83 21.48 -3.66
C LEU A 71 -28.28 21.65 -3.17
N GLY A 72 -28.63 21.05 -2.03
CA GLY A 72 -29.95 21.26 -1.41
C GLY A 72 -30.24 22.72 -1.10
N LYS A 73 -29.26 23.45 -0.53
CA LYS A 73 -29.39 24.89 -0.26
C LYS A 73 -29.58 25.71 -1.54
N LEU A 74 -28.86 25.39 -2.61
CA LEU A 74 -29.01 26.07 -3.91
C LEU A 74 -30.42 25.89 -4.47
N PHE A 75 -30.95 24.67 -4.49
CA PHE A 75 -32.31 24.42 -4.98
C PHE A 75 -33.38 25.10 -4.12
N MET A 76 -33.21 25.11 -2.79
CA MET A 76 -34.12 25.84 -1.90
C MET A 76 -34.08 27.35 -2.18
N ALA A 77 -32.90 27.93 -2.39
CA ALA A 77 -32.75 29.33 -2.72
C ALA A 77 -33.37 29.67 -4.08
N GLU A 78 -33.19 28.81 -5.09
CA GLU A 78 -33.80 28.97 -6.41
C GLU A 78 -35.33 28.93 -6.34
N ALA A 79 -35.91 27.95 -5.64
CA ALA A 79 -37.34 27.84 -5.45
C ALA A 79 -37.95 29.09 -4.78
N LEU A 80 -37.31 29.58 -3.72
CA LEU A 80 -37.74 30.82 -3.04
C LEU A 80 -37.65 32.05 -3.96
N GLN A 81 -36.61 32.12 -4.80
CA GLN A 81 -36.46 33.22 -5.77
C GLN A 81 -37.53 33.18 -6.86
N LEU A 82 -37.97 31.99 -7.29
CA LEU A 82 -39.06 31.83 -8.25
C LEU A 82 -40.42 32.20 -7.65
N GLU A 83 -40.70 31.86 -6.39
CA GLU A 83 -41.95 32.26 -5.71
C GLU A 83 -42.02 33.77 -5.43
N GLY A 84 -40.88 34.44 -5.23
CA GLY A 84 -40.81 35.88 -5.02
C GLY A 84 -41.00 36.74 -6.28
N LYS A 85 -41.07 36.14 -7.47
CA LYS A 85 -41.36 36.85 -8.72
C LYS A 85 -42.88 36.98 -8.91
N PRO A 86 -43.46 38.19 -9.00
CA PRO A 86 -44.87 38.35 -9.33
C PRO A 86 -45.15 37.74 -10.71
N ALA A 87 -46.25 37.01 -10.83
CA ALA A 87 -46.74 36.41 -12.07
C ALA A 87 -46.93 37.52 -13.13
N GLY A 88 -45.93 37.75 -13.97
CA GLY A 88 -45.92 38.87 -14.91
C GLY A 88 -44.56 39.24 -15.50
N MET A 89 -43.46 38.65 -15.02
CA MET A 89 -42.15 38.78 -15.67
C MET A 89 -41.47 37.42 -15.83
N LEU A 90 -42.01 36.60 -16.73
CA LEU A 90 -41.18 35.76 -17.60
C LEU A 90 -41.19 36.40 -19.00
N PRO A 91 -40.04 36.49 -19.69
CA PRO A 91 -40.04 36.75 -21.12
C PRO A 91 -40.71 35.61 -21.90
#